data_AF-A0A5C6KUJ0-F1
#
_entry.id   AF-A0A5C6KUJ0-F1
#
_cell.length_a   1.000
_cell.length_b   1.000
_cell.length_c   1.000
_cell.angle_alpha   90.00
_cell.angle_beta   90.00
_cell.angle_gamma   90.00
#
_symmetry.space_group_name_H-M   'P 1'
#
loop_
_entity.id
_entity.type
_entity.pdbx_description
1 polymer ?
#
loop_
_entity_poly.entity_id
_entity_poly.type
_entity_poly.pdbx_seq_one_letter_code
_entity_poly.pdbx_strand_id
1 'polypeptide(L)'
;MRTKTEKAINLFESGCLKEALSIFRTFRIGFTKEERRTLQIASESLTGNGNFYQQLGIDTDYMISKSVEIITEKYLSNEKV
;
A
#
# COMPACT_ATOMS: atom_id res chain seq x y z
N MET A 1 -0.70 6.47 -22.95
CA MET A 1 0.29 6.62 -21.87
C MET A 1 -0.33 6.05 -20.62
N ARG A 2 0.23 4.99 -20.01
CA ARG A 2 -0.31 4.45 -18.74
C ARG A 2 0.02 5.41 -17.62
N THR A 3 -0.98 5.81 -16.84
CA THR A 3 -0.78 6.66 -15.66
C THR A 3 -0.07 5.88 -14.54
N LYS A 4 0.52 6.61 -13.58
CA LYS A 4 1.12 5.98 -12.39
C LYS A 4 0.08 5.19 -11.59
N THR A 5 -1.16 5.68 -11.57
CA THR A 5 -2.31 5.02 -10.93
C THR A 5 -2.62 3.70 -11.60
N GLU A 6 -2.83 3.67 -12.93
CA GLU A 6 -3.08 2.42 -13.66
C GLU A 6 -1.93 1.42 -13.47
N LYS A 7 -0.68 1.88 -13.51
CA LYS A 7 0.47 1.00 -13.26
C LYS A 7 0.43 0.38 -11.86
N ALA A 8 0.14 1.19 -10.84
CA ALA A 8 0.06 0.72 -9.45
C ALA A 8 -1.08 -0.29 -9.25
N ILE A 9 -2.25 -0.03 -9.87
CA ILE A 9 -3.40 -0.94 -9.84
C ILE A 9 -3.06 -2.27 -10.51
N ASN A 10 -2.50 -2.25 -11.72
CA ASN A 10 -2.12 -3.48 -12.42
C ASN A 10 -1.12 -4.34 -11.62
N LEU A 11 -0.12 -3.70 -10.99
CA LEU A 11 0.82 -4.40 -10.11
C LEU A 11 0.13 -4.99 -8.88
N PHE A 12 -0.83 -4.26 -8.31
CA PHE A 12 -1.60 -4.71 -7.16
C PHE A 12 -2.46 -5.93 -7.49
N GLU A 13 -3.21 -5.89 -8.59
CA GLU A 13 -4.04 -7.01 -9.06
C GLU A 13 -3.22 -8.23 -9.48
N SER A 14 -1.98 -8.02 -9.96
CA SER A 14 -1.04 -9.10 -10.29
C SER A 14 -0.38 -9.75 -9.06
N GLY A 15 -0.69 -9.29 -7.85
CA GLY A 15 -0.08 -9.78 -6.61
C GLY A 15 1.31 -9.23 -6.31
N CYS A 16 1.83 -8.30 -7.12
CA CYS A 16 3.10 -7.61 -6.92
C CYS A 16 2.99 -6.49 -5.86
N LEU A 17 2.55 -6.85 -4.64
CA LEU A 17 2.24 -5.89 -3.56
C LEU A 17 3.40 -4.95 -3.24
N LYS A 18 4.63 -5.47 -3.15
CA LYS A 18 5.83 -4.65 -2.88
C LYS A 18 5.99 -3.52 -3.89
N GLU A 19 5.83 -3.82 -5.17
CA GLU A 19 6.00 -2.86 -6.26
C GLU A 19 4.83 -1.87 -6.31
N ALA A 20 3.61 -2.38 -6.11
CA ALA A 20 2.41 -1.55 -6.04
C ALA A 20 2.49 -0.53 -4.89
N LEU A 21 2.78 -0.98 -3.67
CA LEU A 21 2.91 -0.12 -2.48
C LEU A 21 4.03 0.91 -2.63
N SER A 22 5.14 0.54 -3.30
CA SER A 22 6.21 1.49 -3.59
C SER A 22 5.77 2.65 -4.48
N ILE A 23 4.76 2.46 -5.33
CA ILE A 23 4.18 3.54 -6.14
C ILE A 23 3.13 4.31 -5.32
N PHE A 24 2.19 3.60 -4.67
CA PHE A 24 1.13 4.24 -3.89
C PHE A 24 1.66 5.16 -2.79
N ARG A 25 2.76 4.79 -2.11
CA ARG A 25 3.36 5.65 -1.07
C ARG A 25 3.83 7.03 -1.60
N THR A 26 4.05 7.15 -2.91
CA THR A 26 4.51 8.41 -3.54
C THR A 26 3.38 9.40 -3.78
N PHE A 27 2.12 8.97 -3.66
CA PHE A 27 0.98 9.83 -3.92
C PHE A 27 0.81 10.85 -2.79
N ARG A 28 0.83 12.13 -3.14
CA ARG A 28 0.66 13.23 -2.19
C ARG A 28 -0.81 13.54 -1.88
N ILE A 29 -1.70 13.23 -2.82
CA ILE A 29 -3.14 13.50 -2.78
C ILE A 29 -3.87 12.16 -2.87
N GLY A 30 -5.04 12.05 -2.23
CA GLY A 30 -5.88 10.85 -2.24
C GLY A 30 -5.75 9.97 -0.99
N PHE A 31 -4.75 10.22 -0.16
CA PHE A 31 -4.53 9.52 1.11
C PHE A 31 -4.45 10.49 2.29
N THR A 32 -5.05 10.11 3.42
CA THR A 32 -4.87 10.79 4.70
C THR A 32 -3.43 10.61 5.20
N LYS A 33 -3.06 11.36 6.25
CA LYS A 33 -1.74 11.21 6.88
C LYS A 33 -1.55 9.80 7.45
N GLU A 34 -2.60 9.22 8.01
CA GLU A 34 -2.57 7.89 8.61
C GLU A 34 -2.46 6.81 7.54
N GLU A 35 -3.28 6.89 6.48
CA GLU A 35 -3.21 5.96 5.35
C GLU A 35 -1.83 5.95 4.70
N ARG A 36 -1.21 7.13 4.51
CA ARG A 36 0.16 7.22 3.99
C ARG A 36 1.18 6.56 4.91
N ARG A 37 1.02 6.69 6.23
CA ARG A 37 1.89 6.03 7.20
C ARG A 37 1.75 4.51 7.11
N THR A 38 0.53 4.00 6.99
CA THR A 38 0.26 2.57 6.80
C THR A 38 0.92 2.05 5.50
N LEU A 39 0.70 2.74 4.38
CA LEU A 39 1.31 2.39 3.08
C LEU A 39 2.83 2.41 3.14
N GLN A 40 3.41 3.38 3.85
CA GLN A 40 4.85 3.49 4.05
C GLN A 40 5.38 2.29 4.86
N ILE A 41 4.82 2.03 6.03
CA ILE A 41 5.27 0.92 6.89
C ILE A 41 5.12 -0.41 6.16
N ALA A 42 4.01 -0.64 5.47
CA ALA A 42 3.79 -1.85 4.68
C ALA A 42 4.81 -1.99 3.54
N SER A 43 5.05 -0.92 2.77
CA SER A 43 6.06 -0.91 1.71
C SER A 43 7.46 -1.23 2.25
N GLU A 44 7.86 -0.60 3.35
CA GLU A 44 9.17 -0.79 3.96
C GLU A 44 9.31 -2.19 4.57
N SER A 45 8.25 -2.71 5.17
CA SER A 45 8.19 -4.08 5.71
C SER A 45 8.41 -5.12 4.61
N LEU A 46 7.76 -4.97 3.46
CA LEU A 46 7.95 -5.85 2.28
C LEU A 46 9.33 -5.69 1.61
N THR A 47 10.09 -4.65 1.94
CA THR A 47 11.46 -4.43 1.44
C THR A 47 12.56 -4.96 2.37
N GLY A 48 12.19 -5.56 3.51
CA GLY A 48 13.13 -6.12 4.48
C GLY A 48 13.31 -5.28 5.75
N ASN A 49 12.60 -4.15 5.88
CA ASN A 49 12.67 -3.31 7.09
C ASN A 49 11.63 -3.68 8.16
N GLY A 50 10.92 -4.81 8.00
CA GLY A 50 9.84 -5.21 8.92
C GLY A 50 10.32 -5.35 10.38
N ASN A 51 11.50 -5.93 10.58
CA ASN A 51 12.08 -6.14 11.91
C ASN A 51 12.29 -4.82 12.68
N PHE A 52 12.54 -3.70 11.99
CA PHE A 52 12.65 -2.39 12.64
C PHE A 52 11.31 -1.97 13.25
N TYR A 53 10.22 -2.10 12.50
CA TYR A 53 8.89 -1.75 12.98
C TYR A 53 8.38 -2.71 14.06
N GLN A 54 8.67 -4.00 13.93
CA GLN A 54 8.32 -5.00 14.94
C GLN A 54 9.01 -4.71 16.28
N GLN A 55 10.28 -4.29 16.28
CA GLN A 55 10.99 -3.84 17.48
C GLN A 55 10.38 -2.59 18.13
N LEU A 56 9.72 -1.73 17.34
CA LEU A 56 8.95 -0.60 17.85
C LEU A 56 7.54 -0.99 18.35
N GLY A 57 7.21 -2.29 18.36
CA GLY A 57 5.90 -2.79 18.75
C GLY A 57 4.82 -2.62 17.69
N ILE A 58 5.20 -2.38 16.43
CA ILE A 58 4.26 -2.23 15.32
C ILE A 58 4.04 -3.60 14.67
N ASP A 59 2.78 -4.00 14.58
CA ASP A 59 2.39 -5.20 13.84
C ASP A 59 2.47 -4.94 12.33
N THR A 60 3.55 -5.42 11.72
CA THR A 60 3.81 -5.23 10.29
C THR A 60 2.84 -6.02 9.41
N ASP A 61 2.36 -7.18 9.89
CA ASP A 61 1.40 -8.01 9.14
C ASP A 61 0.05 -7.31 9.06
N TYR A 62 -0.40 -6.77 10.20
CA TYR A 62 -1.58 -5.90 10.24
C TYR A 62 -1.43 -4.68 9.34
N MET A 63 -0.27 -4.01 9.34
CA MET A 63 -0.04 -2.85 8.46
C MET A 63 -0.09 -3.21 6.98
N ILE A 64 0.43 -4.40 6.60
CA ILE A 64 0.34 -4.91 5.23
C ILE A 64 -1.12 -5.20 4.88
N SER A 65 -1.87 -5.92 5.72
CA SER A 65 -3.29 -6.18 5.50
C SER A 65 -4.10 -4.89 5.36
N LYS A 66 -3.89 -3.93 6.27
CA LYS A 66 -4.57 -2.65 6.24
C LYS A 66 -4.24 -1.84 4.98
N SER A 67 -3.01 -1.93 4.49
CA SER A 67 -2.62 -1.28 3.24
C SER A 67 -3.37 -1.82 2.02
N VAL A 68 -3.65 -3.13 2.00
CA VAL A 68 -4.45 -3.80 0.97
C VAL A 68 -5.89 -3.34 1.03
N GLU A 69 -6.49 -3.28 2.22
CA GLU A 69 -7.85 -2.74 2.42
C GLU A 69 -7.96 -1.30 1.87
N ILE A 70 -7.06 -0.40 2.29
CA ILE A 70 -7.09 1.02 1.88
C ILE A 70 -7.01 1.17 0.36
N ILE A 71 -6.14 0.41 -0.32
CA ILE A 71 -6.01 0.48 -1.78
C ILE A 71 -7.25 -0.09 -2.44
N THR A 72 -7.77 -1.20 -1.92
CA THR A 72 -8.98 -1.83 -2.43
C THR A 72 -10.15 -0.86 -2.35
N GLU A 73 -10.40 -0.26 -1.18
CA GLU A 73 -11.48 0.71 -0.97
C GLU A 73 -11.41 1.93 -1.91
N LYS A 74 -10.21 2.47 -2.15
CA LYS A 74 -10.06 3.70 -2.94
C LYS A 74 -10.01 3.47 -4.44
N TYR A 75 -9.51 2.33 -4.90
CA TYR A 75 -9.19 2.10 -6.31
C TYR A 75 -9.88 0.89 -6.93
N LEU A 76 -10.37 -0.07 -6.15
CA LEU A 76 -10.98 -1.32 -6.65
C LEU A 76 -12.44 -1.51 -6.24
N SER A 77 -12.88 -0.94 -5.12
CA SER A 77 -14.27 -1.05 -4.63
C SER A 77 -15.30 -0.28 -5.47
N ASN A 78 -14.89 0.31 -6.59
CA ASN A 78 -15.82 0.90 -7.58
C ASN A 78 -16.21 -0.06 -8.71
N GLU A 79 -15.77 -1.32 -8.67
CA GLU A 79 -16.34 -2.38 -9.49
C GLU A 79 -17.38 -3.17 -8.68
N LYS A 80 -18.66 -2.95 -9.03
CA LYS A 80 -19.90 -3.61 -8.60
C LYS A 80 -20.73 -2.90 -7.52
N VAL A 81 -21.59 -1.99 -7.98
CA VAL A 81 -23.05 -2.18 -7.93
C VAL A 81 -23.62 -1.94 -9.33
#